data_AF-A0A3D0NB84-F1
#
_entry.id   AF-A0A3D0NB84-F1
#
_cell.length_a   1.000
_cell.length_b   1.000
_cell.length_c   1.000
_cell.angle_alpha   90.00
_cell.angle_beta   90.00
_cell.angle_gamma   90.00
#
_symmetry.space_group_name_H-M   'P 1'
#
loop_
_entity.id
_entity.type
_entity.pdbx_description
1 polymer ?
#
loop_
_entity_poly.entity_id
_entity_poly.type
_entity_poly.pdbx_seq_one_letter_code
_entity_poly.pdbx_strand_id
1 'polypeptide(L)'
;MHDFDETPQNLEEIHARLASKDADIVKIACMANSPHDVTRILRLIENSEIPTVGICMGDMGMPSRILAGKFGSPFSFATFHHERTIAPGQLSFQDMTDVYRYESIDQDTEVFGVIADPVGHSMSPVIHNAGFESMDMNRVYLPFRIPKDHLNQFIDDAPGLGIRGLSVTIPHKQEVMASLTKIESGAKKIGAVNTVIFDDGEIVGYNTDLYGAMVSLAEAAGEDPDSQWLKGKRVLLLGAGGVAL
;
A
#
# COMPACT_ATOMS: atom_id res chain seq x y z
N MET A 1 -4.44 24.62 6.63
CA MET A 1 -3.58 24.44 7.81
C MET A 1 -2.40 23.55 7.43
N HIS A 2 -1.23 23.80 8.02
CA HIS A 2 -0.10 22.87 7.97
C HIS A 2 0.27 22.52 9.42
N ASP A 3 0.37 21.24 9.72
CA ASP A 3 0.94 20.70 10.94
C ASP A 3 2.11 19.81 10.57
N PHE A 4 3.31 20.18 10.99
CA PHE A 4 4.55 19.50 10.60
C PHE A 4 4.98 18.41 11.58
N ASP A 5 4.29 18.30 12.73
CA ASP A 5 4.68 17.43 13.83
C ASP A 5 3.77 16.21 13.92
N GLU A 6 2.46 16.38 13.66
CA GLU A 6 1.50 15.28 13.77
C GLU A 6 0.25 15.44 12.89
N THR A 7 -0.64 14.45 12.98
CA THR A 7 -2.02 14.51 12.50
C THR A 7 -2.95 14.69 13.72
N PRO A 8 -3.42 15.93 13.98
CA PRO A 8 -4.09 16.30 15.23
C PRO A 8 -5.27 15.39 15.56
N GLN A 9 -5.53 15.07 16.83
CA GLN A 9 -6.66 14.19 17.18
C GLN A 9 -8.04 14.78 16.84
N ASN A 10 -8.17 16.11 16.87
CA ASN A 10 -9.42 16.83 16.62
C ASN A 10 -9.52 17.38 15.18
N LEU A 11 -9.23 16.55 14.17
CA LEU A 11 -9.26 16.93 12.76
C LEU A 11 -10.60 17.54 12.33
N GLU A 12 -11.71 16.97 12.79
CA GLU A 12 -13.06 17.37 12.43
C GLU A 12 -13.40 18.76 12.98
N GLU A 13 -12.99 19.06 14.22
CA GLU A 13 -13.16 20.39 14.82
C GLU A 13 -12.31 21.44 14.08
N ILE A 14 -11.08 21.08 13.74
CA ILE A 14 -10.18 21.94 12.96
C ILE A 14 -10.79 22.23 11.60
N HIS A 15 -11.30 21.20 10.92
CA HIS A 15 -11.96 21.32 9.63
C HIS A 15 -13.19 22.22 9.72
N ALA A 16 -14.10 21.97 10.67
CA ALA A 16 -15.31 22.78 10.87
C ALA A 16 -14.98 24.26 11.14
N ARG A 17 -13.91 24.53 11.90
CA ARG A 17 -13.42 25.90 12.12
C ARG A 17 -12.87 26.55 10.86
N LEU A 18 -12.25 25.80 9.96
CA LEU A 18 -11.78 26.32 8.67
C LEU A 18 -12.95 26.54 7.70
N ALA A 19 -13.88 25.59 7.64
CA ALA A 19 -15.09 25.63 6.84
C ALA A 19 -15.99 26.82 7.19
N SER A 20 -16.11 27.16 8.48
CA SER A 20 -16.92 28.32 8.92
C SER A 20 -16.39 29.69 8.50
N LYS A 21 -15.23 29.76 7.83
CA LYS A 21 -14.64 31.01 7.33
C LYS A 21 -15.02 31.33 5.88
N ASP A 22 -16.13 30.80 5.39
CA ASP A 22 -16.60 30.99 4.01
C ASP A 22 -15.55 30.52 2.98
N ALA A 23 -14.97 29.33 3.22
CA ALA A 23 -13.92 28.78 2.37
C ALA A 23 -14.53 27.98 1.20
N ASP A 24 -14.10 28.28 -0.03
CA ASP A 24 -14.47 27.47 -1.20
C ASP A 24 -13.84 26.06 -1.15
N ILE A 25 -12.61 25.98 -0.61
CA ILE A 25 -11.85 24.74 -0.45
C ILE A 25 -11.13 24.78 0.90
N VAL A 26 -11.28 23.72 1.69
CA VAL A 26 -10.50 23.53 2.92
C VAL A 26 -9.23 22.74 2.61
N LYS A 27 -8.06 23.25 2.99
CA LYS A 27 -6.79 22.52 2.87
C LYS A 27 -6.22 22.16 4.23
N ILE A 28 -5.93 20.88 4.45
CA ILE A 28 -5.30 20.33 5.65
C ILE A 28 -4.10 19.49 5.22
N ALA A 29 -2.92 19.82 5.74
CA ALA A 29 -1.70 19.05 5.55
C ALA A 29 -1.06 18.75 6.92
N CYS A 30 -0.85 17.48 7.23
CA CYS A 30 -0.42 17.01 8.54
C CYS A 30 0.78 16.06 8.42
N MET A 31 1.58 15.85 9.45
CA MET A 31 2.59 14.78 9.45
C MET A 31 1.96 13.44 9.83
N ALA A 32 2.19 12.39 9.02
CA ALA A 32 1.78 11.04 9.42
C ALA A 32 2.81 10.47 10.39
N ASN A 33 2.36 10.14 11.60
CA ASN A 33 3.12 9.41 12.60
C ASN A 33 2.68 7.94 12.70
N SER A 34 1.54 7.61 12.10
CA SER A 34 1.06 6.25 11.90
C SER A 34 0.40 6.11 10.52
N PRO A 35 0.31 4.89 9.96
CA PRO A 35 -0.51 4.64 8.76
C PRO A 35 -1.98 5.01 8.94
N HIS A 36 -2.51 4.90 10.17
CA HIS A 36 -3.89 5.24 10.49
C HIS A 36 -4.20 6.73 10.28
N ASP A 37 -3.20 7.61 10.38
CA ASP A 37 -3.37 9.04 10.08
C ASP A 37 -3.81 9.29 8.64
N VAL A 38 -3.35 8.46 7.70
CA VAL A 38 -3.80 8.49 6.30
C VAL A 38 -5.29 8.16 6.22
N THR A 39 -5.73 7.10 6.91
CA THR A 39 -7.14 6.72 6.98
C THR A 39 -7.99 7.88 7.50
N ARG A 40 -7.56 8.52 8.59
CA ARG A 40 -8.28 9.65 9.20
C ARG A 40 -8.41 10.85 8.25
N ILE A 41 -7.34 11.20 7.55
CA ILE A 41 -7.38 12.30 6.55
C ILE A 41 -8.27 11.95 5.37
N LEU A 42 -8.20 10.73 4.84
CA LEU A 42 -9.03 10.31 3.70
C LEU A 42 -10.52 10.29 4.07
N ARG A 43 -10.87 9.79 5.27
CA ARG A 43 -12.24 9.85 5.79
C ARG A 43 -12.73 11.27 6.02
N LEU A 44 -11.86 12.18 6.45
CA LEU A 44 -12.23 13.59 6.57
C LEU A 44 -12.62 14.17 5.21
N ILE A 45 -11.85 13.89 4.15
CA ILE A 45 -12.15 14.35 2.78
C ILE A 45 -13.52 13.82 2.34
N GLU A 46 -13.74 12.51 2.46
CA GLU A 46 -14.97 11.84 2.02
C GLU A 46 -16.23 12.36 2.72
N ASN A 47 -16.13 12.68 4.02
CA ASN A 47 -17.26 13.15 4.82
C ASN A 47 -17.46 14.67 4.80
N SER A 48 -16.63 15.42 4.06
CA SER A 48 -16.69 16.88 4.02
C SER A 48 -17.70 17.37 2.99
N GLU A 49 -18.61 18.26 3.41
CA GLU A 49 -19.53 18.94 2.48
C GLU A 49 -18.81 19.98 1.62
N ILE A 50 -17.81 20.66 2.19
CA ILE A 50 -16.96 21.61 1.47
C ILE A 50 -15.82 20.83 0.81
N PRO A 51 -15.52 21.08 -0.49
CA PRO A 51 -14.37 20.47 -1.16
C PRO A 51 -13.10 20.57 -0.31
N THR A 52 -12.46 19.43 -0.05
CA THR A 52 -11.38 19.36 0.93
C THR A 52 -10.15 18.71 0.33
N VAL A 53 -9.00 19.37 0.46
CA VAL A 53 -7.70 18.82 0.10
C VAL A 53 -6.97 18.41 1.38
N GLY A 54 -6.93 17.10 1.63
CA GLY A 54 -6.27 16.50 2.78
C GLY A 54 -5.01 15.73 2.38
N ILE A 55 -3.88 15.99 3.05
CA ILE A 55 -2.61 15.28 2.79
C ILE A 55 -1.89 14.96 4.09
N CYS A 56 -1.37 13.74 4.18
CA CYS A 56 -0.32 13.37 5.11
C CYS A 56 1.07 13.56 4.49
N MET A 57 1.96 14.21 5.21
CA MET A 57 3.38 14.37 4.92
C MET A 57 4.17 13.18 5.49
N GLY A 58 5.42 13.03 5.04
CA GLY A 58 6.28 11.92 5.43
C GLY A 58 6.05 10.66 4.57
N ASP A 59 6.95 9.69 4.66
CA ASP A 59 6.90 8.47 3.85
C ASP A 59 5.62 7.66 4.08
N MET A 60 5.15 7.59 5.33
CA MET A 60 3.87 6.94 5.67
C MET A 60 2.67 7.69 5.10
N GLY A 61 2.81 9.00 4.89
CA GLY A 61 1.74 9.84 4.36
C GLY A 61 1.57 9.78 2.85
N MET A 62 2.55 9.25 2.11
CA MET A 62 2.54 9.23 0.65
C MET A 62 1.23 8.70 0.03
N PRO A 63 0.64 7.57 0.50
CA PRO A 63 -0.61 7.05 -0.06
C PRO A 63 -1.77 8.06 -0.04
N SER A 64 -1.82 8.98 0.93
CA SER A 64 -2.85 10.03 0.97
C SER A 64 -2.82 10.92 -0.28
N ARG A 65 -1.66 11.14 -0.89
CA ARG A 65 -1.52 11.99 -2.09
C ARG A 65 -2.14 11.38 -3.33
N ILE A 66 -2.22 10.05 -3.38
CA ILE A 66 -2.84 9.32 -4.48
C ILE A 66 -4.30 9.03 -4.16
N LEU A 67 -4.57 8.41 -3.01
CA LEU A 67 -5.92 7.99 -2.63
C LEU A 67 -6.86 9.18 -2.39
N ALA A 68 -6.36 10.37 -2.11
CA ALA A 68 -7.24 11.55 -1.97
C ALA A 68 -8.16 11.75 -3.17
N GLY A 69 -7.75 11.41 -4.40
CA GLY A 69 -8.62 11.47 -5.59
C GLY A 69 -9.85 10.56 -5.46
N LYS A 70 -9.63 9.29 -5.05
CA LYS A 70 -10.69 8.31 -4.77
C LYS A 70 -11.66 8.79 -3.68
N PHE A 71 -11.16 9.52 -2.69
CA PHE A 71 -11.95 9.98 -1.53
C PHE A 71 -12.61 11.35 -1.75
N GLY A 72 -12.55 11.92 -2.97
CA GLY A 72 -13.26 13.16 -3.32
C GLY A 72 -12.46 14.45 -3.18
N SER A 73 -11.14 14.37 -3.02
CA SER A 73 -10.29 15.57 -3.04
C SER A 73 -10.33 16.22 -4.42
N PRO A 74 -10.50 17.55 -4.53
CA PRO A 74 -10.61 18.22 -5.82
C PRO A 74 -9.29 18.24 -6.61
N PHE A 75 -8.15 18.12 -5.93
CA PHE A 75 -6.83 17.98 -6.54
C PHE A 75 -5.81 17.45 -5.52
N SER A 76 -4.61 17.12 -5.99
CA SER A 76 -3.46 16.73 -5.17
C SER A 76 -2.20 17.50 -5.60
N PHE A 77 -1.07 17.24 -4.93
CA PHE A 77 0.18 17.95 -5.14
C PHE A 77 1.30 16.99 -5.54
N ALA A 78 2.00 17.32 -6.62
CA ALA A 78 3.17 16.64 -7.13
C ALA A 78 4.37 17.60 -7.25
N THR A 79 5.59 17.08 -7.22
CA THR A 79 6.80 17.84 -7.56
C THR A 79 7.10 17.72 -9.05
N PHE A 80 7.61 18.79 -9.67
CA PHE A 80 7.97 18.74 -11.09
C PHE A 80 9.31 18.01 -11.35
N HIS A 81 10.19 17.92 -10.35
CA HIS A 81 11.52 17.33 -10.48
C HIS A 81 11.62 15.99 -9.73
N HIS A 82 12.12 14.96 -10.43
CA HIS A 82 12.40 13.64 -9.87
C HIS A 82 13.65 13.63 -8.97
N GLU A 83 14.63 14.51 -9.20
CA GLU A 83 15.92 14.49 -8.50
C GLU A 83 15.97 15.30 -7.20
N ARG A 84 14.94 16.12 -6.93
CA ARG A 84 14.82 16.89 -5.69
C ARG A 84 13.53 16.50 -4.98
N THR A 85 13.60 15.46 -4.15
CA THR A 85 12.64 15.27 -3.06
C THR A 85 12.83 16.43 -2.08
N ILE A 86 11.91 17.39 -2.10
CA ILE A 86 11.95 18.58 -1.22
C ILE A 86 11.53 18.16 0.20
N ALA A 87 10.72 17.10 0.33
CA ALA A 87 10.34 16.47 1.59
C ALA A 87 10.03 14.96 1.42
N PRO A 88 10.21 14.13 2.46
CA PRO A 88 9.84 12.71 2.45
C PRO A 88 8.36 12.49 2.09
N GLY A 89 8.08 11.44 1.31
CA GLY A 89 6.74 11.12 0.81
C GLY A 89 6.18 12.03 -0.29
N GLN A 90 6.98 12.91 -0.90
CA GLN A 90 6.58 13.64 -2.11
C GLN A 90 6.69 12.75 -3.36
N LEU A 91 5.69 12.83 -4.23
CA LEU A 91 5.68 12.17 -5.53
C LEU A 91 6.00 13.17 -6.64
N SER A 92 6.74 12.72 -7.65
CA SER A 92 6.91 13.50 -8.86
C SER A 92 5.63 13.50 -9.69
N PHE A 93 5.42 14.54 -10.49
CA PHE A 93 4.32 14.62 -11.45
C PHE A 93 4.37 13.44 -12.42
N GLN A 94 5.58 13.03 -12.80
CA GLN A 94 5.81 11.86 -13.64
C GLN A 94 5.33 10.58 -12.95
N ASP A 95 5.68 10.32 -11.69
CA ASP A 95 5.19 9.13 -10.98
C ASP A 95 3.67 9.16 -10.83
N MET A 96 3.09 10.32 -10.51
CA MET A 96 1.63 10.47 -10.37
C MET A 96 0.90 10.16 -11.67
N THR A 97 1.49 10.49 -12.83
CA THR A 97 0.86 10.29 -14.14
C THR A 97 1.20 8.92 -14.73
N ASP A 98 2.49 8.59 -14.85
CA ASP A 98 2.98 7.39 -15.53
C ASP A 98 2.81 6.12 -14.67
N VAL A 99 3.02 6.20 -13.36
CA VAL A 99 2.97 5.01 -12.48
C VAL A 99 1.60 4.86 -11.85
N TYR A 100 1.09 5.91 -11.21
CA TYR A 100 -0.16 5.82 -10.44
C TYR A 100 -1.41 6.20 -11.24
N ARG A 101 -1.25 6.79 -12.44
CA ARG A 101 -2.35 7.16 -13.34
C ARG A 101 -3.43 7.96 -12.60
N TYR A 102 -3.00 8.96 -11.84
CA TYR A 102 -3.84 9.68 -10.89
C TYR A 102 -5.16 10.20 -11.49
N GLU A 103 -5.14 10.63 -12.76
CA GLU A 103 -6.34 11.12 -13.46
C GLU A 103 -7.40 10.05 -13.72
N SER A 104 -7.05 8.77 -13.72
CA SER A 104 -7.99 7.66 -13.86
C SER A 104 -8.51 7.12 -12.52
N ILE A 105 -8.06 7.68 -11.39
CA ILE A 105 -8.50 7.23 -10.07
C ILE A 105 -9.84 7.90 -9.72
N ASP A 106 -10.83 7.06 -9.41
CA ASP A 106 -12.17 7.47 -9.01
C ASP A 106 -12.65 6.70 -7.76
N GLN A 107 -13.89 6.96 -7.36
CA GLN A 107 -14.53 6.34 -6.19
C GLN A 107 -14.66 4.81 -6.31
N ASP A 108 -14.62 4.25 -7.52
CA ASP A 108 -14.81 2.83 -7.81
C ASP A 108 -13.46 2.09 -7.96
N THR A 109 -12.35 2.81 -8.10
CA THR A 109 -10.99 2.22 -8.21
C THR A 109 -10.69 1.28 -7.04
N GLU A 110 -10.37 0.02 -7.33
CA GLU A 110 -9.94 -0.92 -6.30
C GLU A 110 -8.47 -0.67 -5.92
N VAL A 111 -8.17 -0.71 -4.63
CA VAL A 111 -6.82 -0.44 -4.13
C VAL A 111 -6.08 -1.75 -3.87
N PHE A 112 -4.84 -1.82 -4.31
CA PHE A 112 -3.89 -2.88 -4.01
C PHE A 112 -2.61 -2.24 -3.46
N GLY A 113 -1.73 -3.03 -2.86
CA GLY A 113 -0.46 -2.47 -2.45
C GLY A 113 0.54 -3.44 -1.88
N VAL A 114 1.69 -2.90 -1.50
CA VAL A 114 2.75 -3.63 -0.80
C VAL A 114 2.93 -3.03 0.60
N ILE A 115 2.92 -3.87 1.63
CA ILE A 115 3.25 -3.47 3.00
C ILE A 115 4.69 -3.88 3.35
N ALA A 116 5.46 -2.92 3.87
CA ALA A 116 6.86 -3.10 4.26
C ALA A 116 7.30 -2.04 5.27
N ASP A 117 8.44 -2.28 5.92
CA ASP A 117 9.20 -1.20 6.56
C ASP A 117 10.72 -1.48 6.46
N PRO A 118 11.48 -0.70 5.66
CA PRO A 118 11.04 0.39 4.77
C PRO A 118 10.39 -0.11 3.46
N VAL A 119 9.55 0.71 2.82
CA VAL A 119 8.82 0.35 1.57
C VAL A 119 9.39 0.98 0.28
N GLY A 120 10.23 2.02 0.39
CA GLY A 120 10.59 2.89 -0.72
C GLY A 120 11.39 2.27 -1.89
N HIS A 121 11.85 1.03 -1.76
CA HIS A 121 12.61 0.32 -2.81
C HIS A 121 11.79 -0.72 -3.57
N SER A 122 10.49 -0.82 -3.33
CA SER A 122 9.66 -1.82 -4.01
C SER A 122 9.37 -1.42 -5.46
N MET A 123 9.68 -2.32 -6.40
CA MET A 123 9.26 -2.22 -7.81
C MET A 123 7.81 -2.68 -8.03
N SER A 124 7.17 -3.28 -7.03
CA SER A 124 5.79 -3.80 -7.15
C SER A 124 4.79 -2.77 -7.64
N PRO A 125 4.79 -1.48 -7.20
CA PRO A 125 3.89 -0.47 -7.74
C PRO A 125 4.06 -0.25 -9.25
N VAL A 126 5.31 -0.20 -9.75
CA VAL A 126 5.57 -0.02 -11.18
C VAL A 126 5.05 -1.21 -11.98
N ILE A 127 5.35 -2.43 -11.52
CA ILE A 127 4.99 -3.67 -12.22
C ILE A 127 3.46 -3.86 -12.23
N HIS A 128 2.81 -3.74 -11.08
CA HIS A 128 1.38 -4.02 -10.98
C HIS A 128 0.51 -2.95 -11.62
N ASN A 129 0.87 -1.66 -11.52
CA ASN A 129 0.09 -0.61 -12.20
C ASN A 129 0.19 -0.72 -13.73
N ALA A 130 1.38 -1.02 -14.27
CA ALA A 130 1.53 -1.29 -15.71
C ALA A 130 0.71 -2.52 -16.14
N GLY A 131 0.66 -3.57 -15.31
CA GLY A 131 -0.19 -4.73 -15.52
C GLY A 131 -1.68 -4.36 -15.55
N PHE A 132 -2.15 -3.61 -14.56
CA PHE A 132 -3.54 -3.15 -14.49
C PHE A 132 -3.92 -2.25 -15.68
N GLU A 133 -3.00 -1.41 -16.15
CA GLU A 133 -3.20 -0.60 -17.35
C GLU A 133 -3.35 -1.45 -18.60
N SER A 134 -2.45 -2.41 -18.81
CA SER A 134 -2.48 -3.28 -19.99
C SER A 134 -3.76 -4.12 -20.11
N MET A 135 -4.43 -4.35 -18.97
CA MET A 135 -5.66 -5.14 -18.85
C MET A 135 -6.91 -4.28 -18.66
N ASP A 136 -6.81 -2.95 -18.76
CA ASP A 136 -7.91 -1.99 -18.59
C ASP A 136 -8.67 -2.18 -17.26
N MET A 137 -7.93 -2.41 -16.17
CA MET A 137 -8.50 -2.61 -14.84
C MET A 137 -8.50 -1.30 -14.05
N ASN A 138 -9.66 -0.90 -13.53
CA ASN A 138 -9.80 0.25 -12.62
C ASN A 138 -9.21 -0.07 -11.24
N ARG A 139 -7.88 -0.09 -11.18
CA ARG A 139 -7.09 -0.52 -10.02
C ARG A 139 -5.84 0.33 -9.87
N VAL A 140 -5.45 0.58 -8.63
CA VAL A 140 -4.18 1.23 -8.30
C VAL A 140 -3.41 0.39 -7.29
N TYR A 141 -2.10 0.27 -7.49
CA TYR A 141 -1.19 -0.41 -6.58
C TYR A 141 -0.27 0.59 -5.88
N LEU A 142 -0.28 0.62 -4.54
CA LEU A 142 0.46 1.61 -3.74
C LEU A 142 1.48 0.97 -2.78
N PRO A 143 2.62 1.62 -2.51
CA PRO A 143 3.48 1.23 -1.41
C PRO A 143 2.98 1.83 -0.08
N PHE A 144 2.82 0.98 0.92
CA PHE A 144 2.42 1.34 2.27
C PHE A 144 3.57 1.04 3.23
N ARG A 145 4.14 2.08 3.84
CA ARG A 145 5.14 1.91 4.90
C ARG A 145 4.43 1.65 6.22
N ILE A 146 4.59 0.44 6.76
CA ILE A 146 3.86 -0.01 7.96
C ILE A 146 4.87 -0.39 9.04
N PRO A 147 5.14 0.44 10.05
CA PRO A 147 5.92 -0.01 11.20
C PRO A 147 5.23 -1.20 11.89
N LYS A 148 6.01 -2.12 12.48
CA LYS A 148 5.49 -3.37 13.08
C LYS A 148 4.30 -3.15 14.02
N ASP A 149 4.40 -2.14 14.90
CA ASP A 149 3.39 -1.86 15.92
C ASP A 149 2.06 -1.36 15.33
N HIS A 150 2.03 -0.99 14.05
CA HIS A 150 0.85 -0.55 13.32
C HIS A 150 0.27 -1.59 12.38
N LEU A 151 0.87 -2.78 12.26
CA LEU A 151 0.46 -3.79 11.29
C LEU A 151 -1.01 -4.21 11.48
N ASN A 152 -1.40 -4.57 12.70
CA ASN A 152 -2.76 -5.02 12.98
C ASN A 152 -3.79 -3.92 12.66
N GLN A 153 -3.55 -2.70 13.14
CA GLN A 153 -4.44 -1.56 12.86
C GLN A 153 -4.56 -1.30 11.35
N PHE A 154 -3.46 -1.40 10.60
CA PHE A 154 -3.50 -1.21 9.15
C PHE A 154 -4.30 -2.31 8.44
N ILE A 155 -4.18 -3.57 8.86
CA ILE A 155 -4.98 -4.66 8.29
C ILE A 155 -6.48 -4.44 8.56
N ASP A 156 -6.83 -3.93 9.74
CA ASP A 156 -8.22 -3.59 10.09
C ASP A 156 -8.74 -2.38 9.28
N ASP A 157 -7.90 -1.37 9.04
CA ASP A 157 -8.25 -0.18 8.25
C ASP A 157 -8.39 -0.48 6.75
N ALA A 158 -7.66 -1.48 6.24
CA ALA A 158 -7.47 -1.72 4.82
C ALA A 158 -8.77 -1.83 4.00
N PRO A 159 -9.81 -2.57 4.43
CA PRO A 159 -11.09 -2.60 3.73
C PRO A 159 -11.73 -1.21 3.60
N GLY A 160 -11.61 -0.37 4.64
CA GLY A 160 -12.11 1.00 4.64
C GLY A 160 -11.39 1.92 3.68
N LEU A 161 -10.16 1.58 3.29
CA LEU A 161 -9.38 2.25 2.25
C LEU A 161 -9.70 1.74 0.83
N GLY A 162 -10.62 0.79 0.70
CA GLY A 162 -10.92 0.11 -0.57
C GLY A 162 -9.84 -0.89 -0.99
N ILE A 163 -9.00 -1.34 -0.05
CA ILE A 163 -7.93 -2.30 -0.33
C ILE A 163 -8.52 -3.70 -0.51
N ARG A 164 -8.23 -4.32 -1.66
CA ARG A 164 -8.66 -5.68 -2.02
C ARG A 164 -7.54 -6.71 -1.95
N GLY A 165 -6.28 -6.29 -2.00
CA GLY A 165 -5.15 -7.18 -1.84
C GLY A 165 -3.84 -6.49 -1.51
N LEU A 166 -2.98 -7.19 -0.77
CA LEU A 166 -1.69 -6.72 -0.34
C LEU A 166 -0.60 -7.75 -0.64
N SER A 167 0.51 -7.32 -1.23
CA SER A 167 1.77 -8.04 -1.10
C SER A 167 2.40 -7.68 0.26
N VAL A 168 2.93 -8.69 0.95
CA VAL A 168 3.55 -8.55 2.26
C VAL A 168 5.03 -8.86 2.12
N THR A 169 5.88 -7.92 2.52
CA THR A 169 7.33 -8.12 2.52
C THR A 169 7.94 -7.92 3.90
N ILE A 170 9.26 -7.91 3.98
CA ILE A 170 10.01 -7.75 5.23
C ILE A 170 9.57 -6.45 5.93
N PRO A 171 9.34 -6.48 7.25
CA PRO A 171 9.48 -7.62 8.19
C PRO A 171 8.17 -8.39 8.47
N HIS A 172 7.08 -8.16 7.73
CA HIS A 172 5.72 -8.53 8.16
C HIS A 172 5.25 -9.93 7.80
N LYS A 173 5.99 -10.69 6.99
CA LYS A 173 5.50 -11.97 6.42
C LYS A 173 5.01 -12.98 7.46
N GLN A 174 5.59 -12.98 8.66
CA GLN A 174 5.17 -13.89 9.73
C GLN A 174 4.10 -13.24 10.63
N GLU A 175 4.29 -11.98 10.99
CA GLU A 175 3.41 -11.27 11.92
C GLU A 175 2.01 -11.06 11.36
N VAL A 176 1.89 -10.82 10.05
CA VAL A 176 0.60 -10.63 9.39
C VAL A 176 -0.32 -11.83 9.58
N MET A 177 0.23 -13.03 9.76
CA MET A 177 -0.54 -14.27 9.91
C MET A 177 -1.51 -14.23 11.10
N ALA A 178 -1.20 -13.46 12.14
CA ALA A 178 -2.06 -13.32 13.31
C ALA A 178 -3.34 -12.52 13.01
N SER A 179 -3.33 -11.68 11.97
CA SER A 179 -4.46 -10.84 11.55
C SER A 179 -5.35 -11.52 10.51
N LEU A 180 -5.01 -12.74 10.06
CA LEU A 180 -5.72 -13.42 8.99
C LEU A 180 -6.81 -14.35 9.52
N THR A 181 -7.98 -14.28 8.90
CA THR A 181 -9.09 -15.21 9.17
C THR A 181 -8.80 -16.61 8.62
N LYS A 182 -8.05 -16.70 7.52
CA LYS A 182 -7.74 -17.94 6.83
C LYS A 182 -6.34 -17.89 6.22
N ILE A 183 -5.65 -19.02 6.24
CA ILE A 183 -4.31 -19.15 5.66
C ILE A 183 -4.30 -20.42 4.81
N GLU A 184 -3.83 -20.28 3.58
CA GLU A 184 -3.63 -21.40 2.68
C GLU A 184 -2.71 -22.46 3.31
N SER A 185 -2.98 -23.75 3.06
CA SER A 185 -2.23 -24.84 3.69
C SER A 185 -0.71 -24.80 3.41
N GLY A 186 -0.30 -24.34 2.22
CA GLY A 186 1.10 -24.14 1.84
C GLY A 186 1.75 -23.05 2.68
N ALA A 187 1.16 -21.85 2.67
CA ALA A 187 1.60 -20.71 3.49
C ALA A 187 1.66 -21.04 4.99
N LYS A 188 0.68 -21.79 5.52
CA LYS A 188 0.65 -22.22 6.92
C LYS A 188 1.80 -23.17 7.29
N LYS A 189 2.20 -24.06 6.37
CA LYS A 189 3.35 -24.96 6.57
C LYS A 189 4.68 -24.22 6.53
N ILE A 190 4.81 -23.25 5.61
CA ILE A 190 5.97 -22.36 5.50
C ILE A 190 6.09 -21.48 6.75
N GLY A 191 4.96 -21.05 7.32
CA GLY A 191 4.95 -20.12 8.45
C GLY A 191 5.22 -18.68 8.03
N ALA A 192 4.89 -18.33 6.78
CA ALA A 192 5.00 -16.99 6.23
C ALA A 192 3.95 -16.75 5.13
N VAL A 193 3.39 -15.55 5.10
CA VAL A 193 2.43 -15.06 4.10
C VAL A 193 3.04 -13.87 3.37
N ASN A 194 3.04 -13.89 2.04
CA ASN A 194 3.51 -12.79 1.19
C ASN A 194 2.37 -12.12 0.39
N THR A 195 1.15 -12.68 0.45
CA THR A 195 -0.01 -12.21 -0.30
C THR A 195 -1.23 -12.31 0.59
N VAL A 196 -1.94 -11.21 0.77
CA VAL A 196 -3.20 -11.12 1.52
C VAL A 196 -4.30 -10.64 0.59
N ILE A 197 -5.46 -11.29 0.64
CA ILE A 197 -6.65 -10.92 -0.14
C ILE A 197 -7.80 -10.66 0.83
N PHE A 198 -8.55 -9.59 0.56
CA PHE A 198 -9.77 -9.23 1.29
C PHE A 198 -10.99 -9.61 0.44
N ASP A 199 -11.78 -10.57 0.94
CA ASP A 199 -12.90 -11.17 0.21
C ASP A 199 -14.09 -11.41 1.13
N ASP A 200 -15.18 -10.67 0.93
CA ASP A 200 -16.47 -10.83 1.63
C ASP A 200 -16.39 -11.03 3.17
N GLY A 201 -15.52 -10.26 3.82
CA GLY A 201 -15.31 -10.32 5.28
C GLY A 201 -14.27 -11.35 5.73
N GLU A 202 -13.71 -12.14 4.82
CA GLU A 202 -12.52 -12.94 5.04
C GLU A 202 -11.25 -12.15 4.66
N ILE A 203 -10.21 -12.36 5.45
CA ILE A 203 -8.84 -11.94 5.19
C ILE A 203 -8.01 -13.21 5.01
N VAL A 204 -7.61 -13.49 3.76
CA VAL A 204 -7.00 -14.76 3.36
C VAL A 204 -5.53 -14.57 2.98
N GLY A 205 -4.64 -15.35 3.60
CA GLY A 205 -3.20 -15.33 3.30
C GLY A 205 -2.72 -16.49 2.43
N TYR A 206 -1.83 -16.16 1.51
CA TYR A 206 -1.14 -17.07 0.59
C TYR A 206 0.37 -16.84 0.61
N ASN A 207 1.11 -17.80 0.06
CA ASN A 207 2.55 -17.67 -0.16
C ASN A 207 2.87 -18.02 -1.62
N THR A 208 3.18 -17.01 -2.42
CA THR A 208 3.53 -17.16 -3.84
C THR A 208 5.04 -17.21 -4.08
N ASP A 209 5.87 -16.92 -3.07
CA ASP A 209 7.33 -16.92 -3.19
C ASP A 209 7.87 -18.32 -3.48
N LEU A 210 7.34 -19.36 -2.81
CA LEU A 210 7.80 -20.73 -3.03
C LEU A 210 7.59 -21.16 -4.48
N TYR A 211 6.40 -20.91 -5.02
CA TYR A 211 6.09 -21.22 -6.41
C TYR A 211 7.01 -20.43 -7.35
N GLY A 212 7.12 -19.11 -7.15
CA GLY A 212 7.97 -18.25 -7.99
C GLY A 212 9.44 -18.65 -7.97
N ALA A 213 9.99 -19.01 -6.80
CA ALA A 213 11.37 -19.46 -6.65
C ALA A 213 11.60 -20.79 -7.37
N MET A 214 10.69 -21.76 -7.21
CA MET A 214 10.80 -23.08 -7.84
C MET A 214 10.72 -23.00 -9.36
N VAL A 215 9.80 -22.20 -9.90
CA VAL A 215 9.69 -21.96 -11.35
C VAL A 215 10.97 -21.32 -11.88
N SER A 216 11.43 -20.23 -11.25
CA SER A 216 12.64 -19.52 -11.68
C SER A 216 13.89 -20.40 -11.66
N LEU A 217 14.01 -21.25 -10.63
CA LEU A 217 15.13 -22.19 -10.49
C LEU A 217 15.10 -23.28 -11.57
N ALA A 218 13.92 -23.82 -11.88
CA ALA A 218 13.76 -24.84 -12.92
C ALA A 218 14.09 -24.26 -14.31
N GLU A 219 13.54 -23.09 -14.63
CA GLU A 219 13.82 -22.39 -15.89
C GLU A 219 15.31 -22.08 -16.07
N ALA A 220 15.96 -21.56 -15.03
CA ALA A 220 17.40 -21.30 -15.06
C ALA A 220 18.24 -22.57 -15.22
N ALA A 221 17.74 -23.72 -14.78
CA ALA A 221 18.37 -25.02 -14.95
C ALA A 221 18.01 -25.71 -16.28
N GLY A 222 17.07 -25.16 -17.06
CA GLY A 222 16.52 -25.79 -18.26
C GLY A 222 15.68 -27.04 -17.96
N GLU A 223 15.08 -27.09 -16.77
CA GLU A 223 14.29 -28.21 -16.26
C GLU A 223 12.79 -27.84 -16.25
N ASP A 224 11.93 -28.85 -16.20
CA ASP A 224 10.47 -28.66 -16.05
C ASP A 224 10.12 -28.38 -14.56
N PRO A 225 9.51 -27.23 -14.23
CA PRO A 225 9.15 -26.87 -12.85
C PRO A 225 8.17 -27.84 -12.19
N ASP A 226 7.34 -28.55 -12.97
CA ASP A 226 6.37 -29.51 -12.44
C ASP A 226 6.96 -30.93 -12.26
N SER A 227 8.24 -31.11 -12.61
CA SER A 227 8.95 -32.38 -12.49
C SER A 227 9.70 -32.53 -11.16
N GLN A 228 10.17 -33.76 -10.86
CA GLN A 228 11.04 -34.03 -9.70
C GLN A 228 12.52 -33.70 -9.97
N TRP A 229 12.83 -32.65 -10.72
CA TRP A 229 14.18 -32.33 -11.18
C TRP A 229 15.20 -32.16 -10.03
N LEU A 230 14.79 -31.64 -8.86
CA LEU A 230 15.68 -31.52 -7.69
C LEU A 230 16.00 -32.83 -6.97
N LYS A 231 15.33 -33.94 -7.31
CA LYS A 231 15.49 -35.21 -6.60
C LYS A 231 16.93 -35.71 -6.68
N GLY A 232 17.56 -35.88 -5.51
CA GLY A 232 18.96 -36.31 -5.40
C GLY A 232 19.99 -35.21 -5.61
N LYS A 233 19.57 -33.96 -5.90
CA LYS A 233 20.48 -32.79 -5.93
C LYS A 233 20.71 -32.27 -4.49
N ARG A 234 21.83 -31.59 -4.27
CA ARG A 234 22.15 -30.93 -3.00
C ARG A 234 21.93 -29.43 -3.16
N VAL A 235 21.18 -28.83 -2.23
CA VAL A 235 20.85 -27.41 -2.23
C VAL A 235 21.38 -26.78 -0.95
N LEU A 236 22.04 -25.61 -1.08
CA LEU A 236 22.45 -24.78 0.04
C LEU A 236 21.48 -23.60 0.14
N LEU A 237 20.77 -23.50 1.26
CA LEU A 237 19.92 -22.36 1.57
C LEU A 237 20.72 -21.36 2.42
N LEU A 238 20.83 -20.12 1.96
CA LEU A 238 21.52 -19.04 2.67
C LEU A 238 20.50 -18.01 3.18
N GLY A 239 20.31 -17.96 4.50
CA GLY A 239 19.36 -17.06 5.17
C GLY A 239 18.40 -17.80 6.10
N ALA A 240 17.70 -17.06 6.97
CA ALA A 240 16.73 -17.61 7.94
C ALA A 240 15.47 -16.73 8.11
N GLY A 241 15.23 -15.79 7.18
CA GLY A 241 14.03 -14.95 7.16
C GLY A 241 12.86 -15.60 6.41
N GLY A 242 11.72 -14.91 6.31
CA GLY A 242 10.51 -15.46 5.66
C GLY A 242 10.60 -15.76 4.16
N VAL A 243 11.71 -15.43 3.48
CA VAL A 243 12.01 -15.89 2.10
C VAL A 243 12.78 -17.22 2.09
N ALA A 244 13.49 -17.53 3.18
CA ALA A 244 14.23 -18.78 3.34
C ALA A 244 13.33 -19.92 3.83
N LEU A 245 12.30 -19.60 4.61
CA LEU A 245 11.23 -20.54 4.99
C LEU A 245 10.38 -20.92 3.78
#